data_AF-A0A528BDK3-F1
#
_entry.id   AF-A0A528BDK3-F1
#
_cell.length_a   1.000
_cell.length_b   1.000
_cell.length_c   1.000
_cell.angle_alpha   90.00
_cell.angle_beta   90.00
_cell.angle_gamma   90.00
#
_symmetry.space_group_name_H-M   'P 1'
#
loop_
_entity.id
_entity.type
_entity.pdbx_description
1 polymer ?
#
loop_
_entity_poly.entity_id
_entity_poly.type
_entity_poly.pdbx_seq_one_letter_code
_entity_poly.pdbx_strand_id
1 'polypeptide(L)'
;PERPFDAEIRDISYASVTTDGVVTYDARFEVDNNELLLRPGMTATVSVVTREAKGVLTVPSTAFRYRPAASTARAWSLSDLFTGRMGRPGGNRQRPATAQPTDGSRTLYVLENGRPRPVNVKIGSTDGELTEITSGLAEGAQVITAAQQRS
;
A
#
# COMPACT_ATOMS: atom_id res chain seq x y z
N PRO A 1 -11.09 31.12 -3.59
CA PRO A 1 -9.81 30.40 -3.72
C PRO A 1 -10.07 28.91 -3.45
N GLU A 2 -9.57 28.02 -4.32
CA GLU A 2 -9.90 26.58 -4.40
C GLU A 2 -11.25 26.22 -5.04
N ARG A 3 -11.61 26.90 -6.13
CA ARG A 3 -12.68 26.37 -6.99
C ARG A 3 -12.09 25.25 -7.86
N PRO A 4 -12.67 24.02 -7.85
CA PRO A 4 -12.31 23.00 -8.82
C PRO A 4 -12.83 23.38 -10.20
N PHE A 5 -12.03 23.09 -11.22
CA PHE A 5 -12.41 23.22 -12.62
C PHE A 5 -12.32 21.85 -13.27
N ASP A 6 -13.39 21.44 -13.94
CA ASP A 6 -13.37 20.23 -14.73
C ASP A 6 -12.49 20.44 -15.96
N ALA A 7 -11.66 19.44 -16.25
CA ALA A 7 -10.66 19.51 -17.28
C ALA A 7 -10.58 18.18 -18.03
N GLU A 8 -10.42 18.25 -19.34
CA GLU A 8 -10.21 17.08 -20.19
C GLU A 8 -8.78 17.09 -20.75
N ILE A 9 -8.14 15.93 -20.83
CA ILE A 9 -6.81 15.80 -21.44
C ILE A 9 -6.98 15.94 -22.95
N ARG A 10 -6.35 16.96 -23.53
CA ARG A 10 -6.36 17.18 -24.97
C ARG A 10 -5.25 16.42 -25.68
N ASP A 11 -4.04 16.47 -25.11
CA ASP A 11 -2.86 15.79 -25.67
C ASP A 11 -1.79 15.59 -24.61
N ILE A 12 -0.95 14.56 -24.80
CA ILE A 12 0.22 14.29 -23.98
C ILE A 12 1.43 14.22 -24.92
N SER A 13 2.42 15.06 -24.67
CA SER A 13 3.60 15.17 -25.51
C SER A 13 4.41 13.88 -25.49
N TYR A 14 4.78 13.36 -26.66
CA TYR A 14 5.66 12.17 -26.75
C TYR A 14 7.10 12.46 -26.31
N ALA A 15 7.54 13.71 -26.45
CA ALA A 15 8.86 14.14 -26.04
C ALA A 15 8.89 14.33 -24.52
N SER A 16 9.71 13.55 -23.82
CA SER A 16 9.96 13.72 -22.40
C SER A 16 11.09 14.71 -22.16
N VAL A 17 11.04 15.40 -21.02
CA VAL A 17 12.17 16.15 -20.48
C VAL A 17 12.67 15.44 -19.22
N THR A 18 13.99 15.29 -19.09
CA THR A 18 14.58 14.73 -17.87
C THR A 18 15.30 15.85 -17.13
N THR A 19 14.92 16.08 -15.88
CA THR A 19 15.57 17.06 -14.98
C THR A 19 15.82 16.39 -13.64
N ASP A 20 17.07 16.42 -13.16
CA ASP A 20 17.50 15.77 -11.91
C ASP A 20 17.10 14.28 -11.78
N GLY A 21 17.06 13.57 -12.91
CA GLY A 21 16.69 12.16 -12.97
C GLY A 21 15.19 11.88 -12.94
N VAL A 22 14.33 12.90 -12.91
CA VAL A 22 12.89 12.78 -13.04
C VAL A 22 12.51 12.97 -14.51
N VAL A 23 11.80 11.98 -15.07
CA VAL A 23 11.25 12.04 -16.43
C VAL A 23 9.86 12.65 -16.38
N THR A 24 9.65 13.75 -17.08
CA THR A 24 8.37 14.45 -17.16
C THR A 24 7.85 14.51 -18.59
N TYR A 25 6.52 14.47 -18.71
CA TYR A 25 5.81 14.61 -19.98
C TYR A 25 4.84 15.78 -19.86
N ASP A 26 4.85 16.66 -20.84
CA ASP A 26 3.93 17.79 -20.87
C ASP A 26 2.55 17.34 -21.36
N ALA A 27 1.56 17.43 -20.47
CA ALA A 27 0.15 17.20 -20.79
C ALA A 27 -0.59 18.54 -20.93
N ARG A 28 -1.35 18.69 -22.01
CA ARG A 28 -2.23 19.85 -22.21
C ARG A 28 -3.65 19.48 -21.88
N PHE A 29 -4.28 20.29 -21.04
CA PHE A 29 -5.67 20.14 -20.63
C PHE A 29 -6.52 21.22 -21.27
N GLU A 30 -7.75 20.87 -21.61
CA GLU A 30 -8.80 21.80 -22.00
C GLU A 30 -9.72 22.01 -20.81
N VAL A 31 -9.98 23.27 -20.47
CA VAL A 31 -10.72 23.68 -19.26
C VAL A 31 -11.75 24.72 -19.67
N ASP A 32 -12.98 24.56 -19.20
CA ASP A 32 -13.99 25.60 -19.36
C ASP A 32 -13.64 26.80 -18.47
N ASN A 33 -13.40 27.94 -19.10
CA ASN A 33 -13.10 29.21 -18.45
C ASN A 33 -14.10 30.31 -18.86
N ASN A 34 -15.39 29.96 -19.02
CA ASN A 34 -16.46 30.90 -19.37
C ASN A 34 -16.57 32.10 -18.40
N GLU A 35 -16.19 31.93 -17.14
CA GLU A 35 -16.19 33.00 -16.11
C GLU A 35 -14.88 33.79 -16.04
N LEU A 36 -13.88 33.49 -16.89
CA LEU A 36 -12.58 34.17 -16.98
C LEU A 36 -11.80 34.24 -15.65
N LEU A 37 -11.98 33.23 -14.80
CA LEU A 37 -11.34 33.15 -13.49
C LEU A 37 -9.90 32.66 -13.60
N LEU A 38 -9.58 31.86 -14.61
CA LEU A 38 -8.24 31.37 -14.88
C LEU A 38 -7.50 32.37 -15.77
N ARG A 39 -6.44 32.97 -15.22
CA ARG A 39 -5.56 33.90 -15.94
C ARG A 39 -4.26 33.21 -16.34
N PRO A 40 -3.62 33.63 -17.45
CA PRO A 40 -2.29 33.16 -17.82
C PRO A 40 -1.28 33.37 -16.69
N GLY A 41 -0.39 32.38 -16.49
CA GLY A 41 0.63 32.41 -15.45
C GLY A 41 0.18 31.93 -14.06
N MET A 42 -1.09 31.53 -13.91
CA MET A 42 -1.56 30.88 -12.68
C MET A 42 -1.00 29.45 -12.57
N THR A 43 -0.57 29.09 -11.36
CA THR A 43 -0.21 27.71 -11.01
C THR A 43 -1.45 26.97 -10.53
N ALA A 44 -1.64 25.74 -11.01
CA ALA A 44 -2.70 24.85 -10.58
C ALA A 44 -2.12 23.52 -10.11
N THR A 45 -2.81 22.88 -9.17
CA THR A 45 -2.59 21.47 -8.83
C THR A 45 -3.62 20.65 -9.59
N VAL A 46 -3.16 19.66 -10.34
CA VAL A 46 -4.03 18.79 -11.13
C VAL A 46 -4.16 17.44 -10.43
N SER A 47 -5.39 16.98 -10.25
CA SER A 47 -5.69 15.61 -9.83
C SER A 47 -6.21 14.85 -11.05
N VAL A 48 -5.50 13.80 -11.45
CA VAL A 48 -5.85 12.99 -12.64
C VAL A 48 -6.38 11.64 -12.18
N VAL A 49 -7.62 11.33 -12.58
CA VAL A 49 -8.23 10.03 -12.32
C VAL A 49 -7.81 9.06 -13.43
N THR A 50 -7.03 8.04 -13.11
CA THR A 50 -6.50 7.07 -14.07
C THR A 50 -7.34 5.79 -14.18
N ARG A 51 -8.10 5.46 -13.14
CA ARG A 51 -9.02 4.32 -13.09
C ARG A 51 -10.10 4.59 -12.06
N GLU A 52 -11.34 4.25 -12.41
CA GLU A 52 -12.47 4.25 -11.50
C GLU A 52 -13.08 2.85 -11.46
N ALA A 53 -13.40 2.36 -10.26
CA ALA A 53 -14.07 1.09 -10.06
C ALA A 53 -15.18 1.25 -9.02
N LYS A 54 -16.42 0.93 -9.39
CA LYS A 54 -17.60 1.04 -8.52
C LYS A 54 -18.01 -0.34 -8.01
N GLY A 55 -18.43 -0.40 -6.74
CA GLY A 55 -18.91 -1.64 -6.13
C GLY A 55 -17.83 -2.71 -5.93
N VAL A 56 -16.57 -2.30 -5.73
CA VAL A 56 -15.45 -3.22 -5.48
C VAL A 56 -15.19 -3.37 -3.98
N LEU A 57 -14.75 -4.56 -3.56
CA LEU A 57 -14.34 -4.80 -2.18
C LEU A 57 -12.99 -4.13 -1.94
N THR A 58 -12.92 -3.23 -0.96
CA THR A 58 -11.69 -2.55 -0.58
C THR A 58 -11.30 -2.85 0.85
N VAL A 59 -10.00 -2.80 1.12
CA VAL A 59 -9.45 -2.82 2.49
C VAL A 59 -8.48 -1.65 2.66
N PRO A 60 -8.33 -1.10 3.88
CA PRO A 60 -7.30 -0.12 4.16
C PRO A 60 -5.90 -0.68 3.85
N SER A 61 -5.10 0.07 3.10
CA SER A 61 -3.73 -0.31 2.71
C SER A 61 -2.82 -0.57 3.92
N THR A 62 -3.16 -0.02 5.09
CA THR A 62 -2.49 -0.25 6.37
C THR A 62 -2.59 -1.70 6.85
N ALA A 63 -3.65 -2.44 6.47
CA ALA A 63 -3.85 -3.84 6.84
C ALA A 63 -2.71 -4.76 6.40
N PHE A 64 -2.12 -4.51 5.22
CA PHE A 64 -1.00 -5.30 4.72
C PHE A 64 0.30 -5.09 5.51
N ARG A 65 0.38 -4.00 6.29
CA ARG A 65 1.53 -3.68 7.13
C ARG A 65 1.45 -4.33 8.50
N TYR A 66 0.28 -4.78 8.93
CA TYR A 66 0.12 -5.45 10.22
C TYR A 66 1.00 -6.71 10.28
N ARG A 67 1.74 -6.84 11.38
CA ARG A 67 2.49 -8.04 11.72
C ARG A 67 2.06 -8.45 13.11
N PRO A 68 1.51 -9.66 13.31
CA PRO A 68 1.19 -10.12 14.65
C PRO A 68 2.49 -10.14 15.48
N ALA A 69 2.40 -9.69 16.73
CA ALA A 69 3.51 -9.86 17.66
C ALA A 69 3.77 -11.35 17.77
N ALA A 70 4.87 -11.82 17.18
CA ALA A 70 5.30 -13.19 17.39
C ALA A 70 5.53 -13.32 18.89
N SER A 71 4.65 -14.05 19.58
CA SER A 71 4.92 -14.54 20.92
C SER A 71 6.11 -15.48 20.80
N THR A 72 7.30 -14.90 20.71
CA THR A 72 8.56 -15.59 20.92
C THR A 72 8.61 -15.86 22.41
N ALA A 73 7.76 -16.78 22.87
CA ALA A 73 8.12 -17.62 23.99
C ALA A 73 9.35 -18.36 23.51
N ARG A 74 10.52 -17.73 23.66
CA ARG A 74 11.78 -18.44 23.65
C ARG A 74 11.64 -19.37 24.84
N ALA A 75 11.13 -20.57 24.59
CA ALA A 75 11.10 -21.61 25.59
C ALA A 75 12.56 -21.83 25.95
N TRP A 76 12.97 -21.31 27.10
CA TRP A 76 14.24 -21.62 27.72
C TRP A 76 14.12 -23.11 28.05
N SER A 77 14.62 -23.92 27.12
CA SER A 77 14.64 -25.36 27.32
C SER A 77 15.67 -25.65 28.38
N LEU A 78 15.33 -26.46 29.37
CA LEU A 78 16.27 -26.93 30.39
C LEU A 78 17.49 -27.63 29.75
N SER A 79 17.41 -28.04 28.47
CA SER A 79 18.55 -28.56 27.69
C SER A 79 19.64 -27.51 27.42
N ASP A 80 19.32 -26.22 27.38
CA ASP A 80 20.31 -25.13 27.17
C ASP A 80 21.21 -24.92 28.41
N LEU A 81 20.84 -25.49 29.55
CA LEU A 81 21.65 -25.47 30.78
C LEU A 81 22.67 -26.62 30.83
N PHE A 82 22.46 -27.70 30.07
CA PHE A 82 23.34 -28.88 30.09
C PHE A 82 24.38 -28.88 28.96
N THR A 83 24.20 -28.09 27.90
CA THR A 83 25.23 -27.92 26.87
C THR A 83 26.08 -26.69 27.18
N GLY A 84 27.20 -26.93 27.86
CA GLY A 84 28.21 -25.93 28.18
C GLY A 84 28.67 -25.13 26.95
N ARG A 85 29.03 -23.87 27.24
CA ARG A 85 29.75 -22.94 26.37
C ARG A 85 30.78 -23.64 25.48
N MET A 86 30.48 -23.83 24.20
CA MET A 86 31.52 -23.83 23.16
C MET A 86 30.92 -23.44 21.79
N GLY A 87 31.32 -22.27 21.32
CA GLY A 87 31.36 -21.81 19.93
C GLY A 87 30.18 -22.11 19.00
N ARG A 88 29.36 -21.11 18.68
CA ARG A 88 28.71 -21.02 17.37
C ARG A 88 28.85 -19.61 16.80
N PRO A 89 29.55 -19.43 15.65
CA PRO A 89 29.68 -18.14 14.98
C PRO A 89 28.31 -17.55 14.70
N GLY A 90 28.15 -16.26 14.98
CA GLY A 90 26.94 -15.49 14.72
C GLY A 90 26.63 -15.45 13.23
N GLY A 91 25.93 -16.47 12.75
CA GLY A 91 25.30 -16.48 11.44
C GLY A 91 24.23 -15.41 11.44
N ASN A 92 24.54 -14.32 10.74
CA ASN A 92 23.63 -13.26 10.37
C ASN A 92 22.43 -13.90 9.65
N ARG A 93 21.37 -14.27 10.38
CA ARG A 93 20.08 -14.63 9.80
C ARG A 93 19.47 -13.34 9.28
N GLN A 94 19.98 -12.89 8.15
CA GLN A 94 19.25 -12.09 7.19
C GLN A 94 17.97 -12.89 6.92
N ARG A 95 16.88 -12.50 7.60
CA ARG A 95 15.54 -12.95 7.26
C ARG A 95 15.42 -12.71 5.76
N PRO A 96 15.17 -13.75 4.93
CA PRO A 96 14.88 -13.48 3.54
C PRO A 96 13.72 -12.50 3.54
N ALA A 97 13.94 -11.34 2.93
CA ALA A 97 12.85 -10.44 2.60
C ALA A 97 11.84 -11.32 1.87
N THR A 98 10.66 -11.53 2.46
CA THR A 98 9.58 -12.28 1.83
C THR A 98 9.40 -11.67 0.45
N ALA A 99 9.82 -12.39 -0.58
CA ALA A 99 9.73 -11.94 -1.96
C ALA A 99 8.29 -11.52 -2.18
N GLN A 100 8.07 -10.26 -2.55
CA GLN A 100 6.74 -9.76 -2.85
C GLN A 100 6.20 -10.66 -3.98
N PRO A 101 5.07 -11.37 -3.78
CA PRO A 101 4.54 -12.24 -4.83
C PRO A 101 4.26 -11.41 -6.08
N THR A 102 4.84 -11.79 -7.20
CA THR A 102 4.70 -11.09 -8.48
C THR A 102 3.29 -11.20 -9.08
N ASP A 103 2.49 -12.16 -8.61
CA ASP A 103 1.09 -12.40 -9.02
C ASP A 103 0.06 -11.50 -8.31
N GLY A 104 0.48 -10.38 -7.71
CA GLY A 104 -0.42 -9.49 -6.96
C GLY A 104 -1.07 -10.13 -5.73
N SER A 105 -0.54 -11.28 -5.28
CA SER A 105 -1.00 -11.94 -4.05
C SER A 105 -0.37 -11.27 -2.83
N ARG A 106 -1.17 -10.99 -1.80
CA ARG A 106 -0.71 -10.47 -0.52
C ARG A 106 -1.40 -11.18 0.63
N THR A 107 -0.71 -11.27 1.76
CA THR A 107 -1.29 -11.78 3.01
C THR A 107 -1.78 -10.59 3.84
N LEU A 108 -3.03 -10.66 4.29
CA LEU A 108 -3.59 -9.81 5.33
C LEU A 108 -4.02 -10.65 6.53
N TYR A 109 -4.39 -10.01 7.63
CA TYR A 109 -4.90 -10.70 8.81
C TYR A 109 -6.34 -10.29 9.06
N VAL A 110 -7.21 -11.29 9.18
CA VAL A 110 -8.59 -11.10 9.63
C VAL A 110 -8.68 -11.39 11.13
N LEU A 111 -9.61 -10.73 11.81
CA LEU A 111 -9.92 -10.98 13.20
C LEU A 111 -11.02 -12.05 13.27
N GLU A 112 -10.64 -13.26 13.71
CA GLU A 112 -11.58 -14.36 13.96
C GLU A 112 -11.50 -14.76 15.43
N ASN A 113 -12.62 -14.72 16.15
CA ASN A 113 -12.70 -15.10 17.57
C ASN A 113 -11.65 -14.38 18.46
N GLY A 114 -11.39 -13.10 18.18
CA GLY A 114 -10.39 -12.30 18.89
C GLY A 114 -8.94 -12.63 18.56
N ARG A 115 -8.67 -13.50 17.57
CA ARG A 115 -7.33 -13.90 17.16
C ARG A 115 -7.04 -13.49 15.71
N PRO A 116 -5.82 -13.02 15.40
CA PRO A 116 -5.40 -12.76 14.03
C PRO A 116 -5.27 -14.06 13.24
N ARG A 117 -5.99 -14.20 12.13
CA ARG A 117 -5.84 -15.29 11.16
C ARG A 117 -5.27 -14.76 9.84
N PRO A 118 -4.16 -15.33 9.33
CA PRO A 118 -3.63 -14.94 8.03
C PRO A 118 -4.55 -15.43 6.90
N VAL A 119 -4.82 -14.53 5.94
CA VAL A 119 -5.61 -14.79 4.74
C VAL A 119 -4.84 -14.28 3.53
N ASN A 120 -4.67 -15.13 2.52
CA ASN A 120 -4.09 -14.74 1.25
C ASN A 120 -5.18 -14.17 0.35
N VAL A 121 -4.93 -12.98 -0.18
CA VAL A 121 -5.81 -12.26 -1.08
C VAL A 121 -5.08 -11.90 -2.35
N LYS A 122 -5.82 -11.74 -3.45
CA LYS A 122 -5.31 -11.05 -4.64
C LYS A 122 -5.78 -9.61 -4.61
N ILE A 123 -4.85 -8.69 -4.86
CA ILE A 123 -5.13 -7.25 -4.89
C ILE A 123 -5.28 -6.74 -6.32
N GLY A 124 -6.11 -5.72 -6.49
CA GLY A 124 -6.27 -4.96 -7.73
C GLY A 124 -5.57 -3.61 -7.63
N SER A 125 -6.27 -2.56 -8.05
CA SER A 125 -5.78 -1.19 -7.98
C SER A 125 -5.79 -0.63 -6.55
N THR A 126 -4.98 0.39 -6.31
CA THR A 126 -4.94 1.11 -5.04
C THR A 126 -4.87 2.60 -5.31
N ASP A 127 -5.56 3.39 -4.51
CA ASP A 127 -5.49 4.85 -4.48
C ASP A 127 -4.48 5.36 -3.43
N GLY A 128 -3.77 4.44 -2.74
CA GLY A 128 -2.84 4.72 -1.66
C GLY A 128 -3.44 4.49 -0.26
N GLU A 129 -4.69 4.84 -0.05
CA GLU A 129 -5.39 4.66 1.24
C GLU A 129 -6.14 3.33 1.29
N LEU A 130 -6.85 3.01 0.21
CA LEU A 130 -7.61 1.80 0.00
C LEU A 130 -6.94 0.95 -1.08
N THR A 131 -7.07 -0.36 -0.93
CA THR A 131 -6.62 -1.35 -1.91
C THR A 131 -7.81 -2.23 -2.28
N GLU A 132 -8.04 -2.37 -3.58
CA GLU A 132 -9.02 -3.28 -4.15
C GLU A 132 -8.63 -4.74 -3.88
N ILE A 133 -9.58 -5.55 -3.44
CA ILE A 133 -9.46 -7.00 -3.28
C ILE A 133 -10.24 -7.68 -4.38
N THR A 134 -9.55 -8.42 -5.25
CA THR A 134 -10.16 -9.14 -6.37
C THR A 134 -10.56 -10.56 -6.00
N SER A 135 -9.91 -11.18 -5.01
CA SER A 135 -10.28 -12.49 -4.48
C SER A 135 -9.63 -12.80 -3.12
N GLY A 136 -10.15 -13.81 -2.43
CA GLY A 136 -9.59 -14.35 -1.19
C GLY A 136 -10.13 -13.74 0.10
N LEU A 137 -11.06 -12.77 0.01
CA LEU A 137 -11.74 -12.18 1.16
C LEU A 137 -13.24 -12.09 0.91
N ALA A 138 -14.04 -12.44 1.93
CA ALA A 138 -15.48 -12.25 1.90
C ALA A 138 -15.85 -10.85 2.37
N GLU A 139 -16.95 -10.31 1.83
CA GLU A 139 -17.54 -9.07 2.31
C GLU A 139 -17.93 -9.19 3.80
N GLY A 140 -17.72 -8.12 4.57
CA GLY A 140 -17.99 -8.09 6.01
C GLY A 140 -16.89 -8.70 6.89
N ALA A 141 -15.82 -9.26 6.32
CA ALA A 141 -14.68 -9.74 7.10
C ALA A 141 -13.99 -8.61 7.87
N GLN A 142 -13.74 -8.82 9.16
CA GLN A 142 -13.00 -7.85 9.99
C GLN A 142 -11.50 -7.97 9.73
N VAL A 143 -10.89 -6.92 9.16
CA VAL A 143 -9.46 -6.89 8.83
C VAL A 143 -8.70 -6.09 9.89
N ILE A 144 -7.53 -6.57 10.29
CA ILE A 144 -6.67 -5.90 11.27
C ILE A 144 -5.78 -4.87 10.56
N THR A 145 -5.92 -3.60 10.93
CA THR A 145 -5.14 -2.48 10.37
C THR A 145 -3.95 -2.07 11.23
N ALA A 146 -4.05 -2.25 12.55
CA ALA A 146 -2.98 -1.99 13.51
C ALA A 146 -3.20 -2.79 14.81
N ALA A 147 -2.14 -2.96 15.60
CA ALA A 147 -2.27 -3.33 17.00
C ALA A 147 -1.39 -2.40 17.85
N GLN A 148 -1.95 -1.93 18.95
CA GLN A 148 -1.25 -1.09 19.92
C GLN A 148 -0.90 -1.94 21.13
N GLN A 149 0.39 -2.08 21.45
CA GLN A 149 0.81 -2.62 22.74
C GLN A 149 0.71 -1.49 23.76
N ARG A 150 -0.22 -1.60 24.71
CA ARG A 150 -0.22 -0.74 25.89
C ARG A 150 0.76 -1.35 26.90
N SER A 151 1.83 -0.62 27.19
CA SER A 151 2.78 -0.89 28.28
C SER A 151 2.22 -0.48 29.62
#